data_AF-R9IYZ1-F1
#
_entry.id   AF-R9IYZ1-F1
#
_cell.length_a   1.000
_cell.length_b   1.000
_cell.length_c   1.000
_cell.angle_alpha   90.00
_cell.angle_beta   90.00
_cell.angle_gamma   90.00
#
_symmetry.space_group_name_H-M   'P 1'
#
loop_
_entity.id
_entity.type
_entity.pdbx_description
1 polymer ?
#
loop_
_entity_poly.entity_id
_entity_poly.type
_entity_poly.pdbx_seq_one_letter_code
_entity_poly.pdbx_strand_id
1 'polypeptide(L)'
;MEYIERKEYFKVCLVRVQADEYVILKGPEEEKRLTKALRSDYNFTKYEKMLRLLAEEVVQQEYRKEFYSIFSTENILGEFEKGRYVVEYSYMRNVGRQQKMVTTRVYPRMMQGGSVEEFMVYVVCHEEGCKCGIENAEEDGGL
;
A
#
# COMPACT_ATOMS: atom_id res chain seq x y z
N MET A 1 -19.79 -12.23 -20.51
CA MET A 1 -18.66 -12.64 -19.65
C MET A 1 -17.58 -11.60 -19.84
N GLU A 2 -17.47 -10.65 -18.94
CA GLU A 2 -16.37 -9.69 -18.94
C GLU A 2 -15.07 -10.45 -18.65
N TYR A 3 -14.09 -10.30 -19.54
CA TYR A 3 -12.72 -10.71 -19.29
C TYR A 3 -12.21 -9.90 -18.11
N ILE A 4 -12.14 -10.53 -16.92
CA ILE A 4 -11.37 -9.99 -15.80
C ILE A 4 -9.91 -10.11 -16.24
N GLU A 5 -9.39 -9.09 -16.92
CA GLU A 5 -7.96 -8.88 -17.04
C GLU A 5 -7.38 -9.05 -15.65
N ARG A 6 -6.53 -10.06 -15.47
CA ARG A 6 -5.82 -10.31 -14.22
C ARG A 6 -4.91 -9.10 -13.98
N LYS A 7 -5.45 -8.04 -13.39
CA LYS A 7 -4.66 -6.92 -12.89
C LYS A 7 -3.75 -7.49 -11.81
N GLU A 8 -2.51 -7.76 -12.18
CA GLU A 8 -1.51 -8.24 -11.25
C GLU A 8 -1.27 -7.13 -10.23
N TYR A 9 -1.90 -7.26 -9.05
CA TYR A 9 -1.62 -6.36 -7.94
C TYR A 9 -0.14 -6.44 -7.59
N PHE A 10 0.56 -5.31 -7.68
CA PHE A 10 1.97 -5.17 -7.29
C PHE A 10 2.13 -5.39 -5.79
N LYS A 11 1.19 -4.86 -5.00
CA LYS A 11 1.17 -5.01 -3.54
C LYS A 11 -0.26 -5.21 -3.04
N VAL A 12 -0.41 -6.06 -2.04
CA VAL A 12 -1.62 -6.30 -1.26
C VAL A 12 -1.25 -6.28 0.22
N CYS A 13 -1.92 -5.43 1.00
CA CYS A 13 -1.65 -5.24 2.41
C CYS A 13 -2.97 -5.26 3.19
N LEU A 14 -3.01 -6.01 4.29
CA LEU A 14 -4.09 -5.98 5.28
C LEU A 14 -3.68 -5.04 6.41
N VAL A 15 -4.59 -4.18 6.85
CA VAL A 15 -4.41 -3.34 8.04
C VAL A 15 -5.52 -3.65 9.03
N ARG A 16 -5.14 -3.87 10.29
CA ARG A 16 -6.04 -4.07 11.43
C ARG A 16 -5.91 -2.87 12.35
N VAL A 17 -6.94 -2.04 12.36
CA VAL A 17 -6.90 -0.70 12.95
C VAL A 17 -6.72 -0.78 14.47
N GLN A 18 -7.60 -1.49 15.16
CA GLN A 18 -7.57 -1.58 16.62
C GLN A 18 -6.34 -2.33 17.16
N ALA A 19 -5.83 -3.29 16.39
CA ALA A 19 -4.66 -4.06 16.78
C ALA A 19 -3.34 -3.30 16.53
N ASP A 20 -3.38 -2.15 15.86
CA ASP A 20 -2.18 -1.46 15.35
C ASP A 20 -1.25 -2.42 14.57
N GLU A 21 -1.85 -3.19 13.68
CA GLU A 21 -1.15 -4.18 12.87
C GLU A 21 -1.36 -3.94 11.39
N TYR A 22 -0.34 -4.29 10.61
CA TYR A 22 -0.51 -4.47 9.19
C TYR A 22 0.36 -5.61 8.69
N VAL A 23 -0.08 -6.26 7.61
CA VAL A 23 0.58 -7.40 7.01
C VAL A 23 0.62 -7.22 5.51
N ILE A 24 1.81 -7.20 4.91
CA ILE A 24 1.98 -7.23 3.46
C ILE A 24 1.81 -8.69 3.00
N LEU A 25 0.64 -8.99 2.44
CA LEU A 25 0.29 -10.31 1.93
C LEU A 25 0.99 -10.61 0.59
N LYS A 26 1.14 -9.57 -0.25
CA LYS A 26 1.90 -9.60 -1.51
C LYS A 26 2.61 -8.25 -1.67
N GLY A 27 3.83 -8.23 -2.16
CA GLY A 27 4.55 -6.97 -2.39
C GLY A 27 6.06 -7.14 -2.38
N PRO A 28 6.81 -6.05 -2.63
CA PRO A 28 8.27 -6.05 -2.63
C PRO A 28 8.86 -6.54 -1.31
N GLU A 29 9.91 -7.36 -1.38
CA GLU A 29 10.62 -7.86 -0.21
C GLU A 29 11.25 -6.74 0.62
N GLU A 30 11.68 -5.66 -0.02
CA GLU A 30 12.21 -4.46 0.65
C GLU A 30 11.16 -3.84 1.58
N GLU A 31 9.93 -3.66 1.08
CA GLU A 31 8.83 -3.15 1.91
C GLU A 31 8.50 -4.11 3.05
N LYS A 32 8.51 -5.44 2.80
CA LYS A 32 8.32 -6.45 3.85
C LYS A 32 9.41 -6.36 4.93
N ARG A 33 10.67 -6.14 4.56
CA ARG A 33 11.78 -5.95 5.52
C ARG A 33 11.59 -4.67 6.35
N LEU A 34 11.18 -3.58 5.71
CA LEU A 34 10.87 -2.32 6.40
C LEU A 34 9.77 -2.51 7.45
N THR A 35 8.74 -3.32 7.17
CA THR A 35 7.69 -3.61 8.17
C THR A 35 8.21 -4.25 9.45
N LYS A 36 9.23 -5.10 9.35
CA LYS A 36 9.81 -5.80 10.50
C LYS A 36 10.69 -4.88 11.35
N ALA A 37 11.25 -3.84 10.75
CA ALA A 37 12.12 -2.87 11.42
C ALA A 37 11.33 -1.79 12.17
N LEU A 38 10.08 -1.54 11.79
CA LEU A 38 9.21 -0.58 12.45
C LEU A 38 8.82 -1.02 13.86
N ARG A 39 9.49 -0.46 14.86
CA ARG A 39 9.11 -0.60 16.28
C ARG A 39 7.86 0.25 16.56
N SER A 40 7.03 -0.18 17.50
CA SER A 40 5.95 0.66 18.05
C SER A 40 6.56 1.90 18.74
N ASP A 41 5.92 3.05 18.55
CA ASP A 41 6.21 4.29 19.29
C ASP A 41 4.85 4.85 19.69
N TYR A 42 4.80 5.52 20.84
CA TYR A 42 3.57 5.96 21.49
C TYR A 42 2.77 6.97 20.65
N ASN A 43 3.41 7.63 19.69
CA ASN A 43 2.83 8.75 18.93
C ASN A 43 2.22 8.35 17.57
N PHE A 44 2.59 7.20 17.01
CA PHE A 44 2.16 6.80 15.66
C PHE A 44 1.91 5.31 15.57
N THR A 45 0.80 4.94 14.92
CA THR A 45 0.50 3.56 14.56
C THR A 45 1.57 3.03 13.61
N LYS A 46 1.79 1.70 13.61
CA LYS A 46 2.70 1.05 12.66
C LYS A 46 2.33 1.34 11.21
N TYR A 47 1.03 1.44 10.92
CA TYR A 47 0.54 1.80 9.60
C TYR A 47 0.91 3.24 9.21
N GLU A 48 0.71 4.23 10.10
CA GLU A 48 1.10 5.63 9.83
C GLU A 48 2.61 5.77 9.61
N LYS A 49 3.42 5.06 10.38
CA LYS A 49 4.88 5.05 10.18
C LYS A 49 5.26 4.45 8.83
N MET A 50 4.61 3.36 8.45
CA MET A 50 4.81 2.73 7.15
C MET A 50 4.43 3.68 6.01
N LEU A 51 3.32 4.41 6.13
CA LEU A 51 2.94 5.41 5.13
C LEU A 51 4.00 6.49 4.97
N ARG A 52 4.53 7.03 6.08
CA ARG A 52 5.59 8.06 6.04
C ARG A 52 6.85 7.54 5.38
N LEU A 53 7.31 6.36 5.77
CA LEU A 53 8.48 5.74 5.14
C LEU A 53 8.26 5.52 3.65
N LEU A 54 7.08 5.02 3.23
CA LEU A 54 6.80 4.89 1.80
C LEU A 54 6.80 6.25 1.10
N ALA A 55 6.19 7.26 1.70
CA ALA A 55 6.18 8.60 1.12
C ALA A 55 7.61 9.13 0.90
N GLU A 56 8.50 8.93 1.88
CA GLU A 56 9.87 9.43 1.85
C GLU A 56 10.79 8.64 0.91
N GLU A 57 10.68 7.31 0.91
CA GLU A 57 11.60 6.41 0.22
C GLU A 57 11.22 6.15 -1.24
N VAL A 58 9.92 6.04 -1.52
CA VAL A 58 9.45 5.55 -2.83
C VAL A 58 8.53 6.51 -3.55
N VAL A 59 7.82 7.42 -2.87
CA VAL A 59 6.92 8.37 -3.54
C VAL A 59 7.67 9.62 -4.01
N GLN A 60 7.40 10.04 -5.25
CA GLN A 60 7.93 11.31 -5.79
C GLN A 60 7.46 12.50 -4.96
N GLN A 61 8.34 13.48 -4.78
CA GLN A 61 8.19 14.57 -3.80
C GLN A 61 6.87 15.34 -3.94
N GLU A 62 6.48 15.63 -5.18
CA GLU A 62 5.26 16.36 -5.53
C GLU A 62 3.96 15.64 -5.09
N TYR A 63 3.97 14.30 -4.97
CA TYR A 63 2.81 13.50 -4.58
C TYR A 63 2.74 13.24 -3.07
N ARG A 64 3.83 13.45 -2.31
CA ARG A 64 3.95 13.00 -0.91
C ARG A 64 2.85 13.56 0.01
N LYS A 65 2.54 14.85 -0.15
CA LYS A 65 1.56 15.54 0.71
C LYS A 65 0.16 14.97 0.55
N GLU A 66 -0.29 14.83 -0.70
CA GLU A 66 -1.60 14.25 -1.01
C GLU A 66 -1.64 12.76 -0.68
N PHE A 67 -0.58 12.02 -1.00
CA PHE A 67 -0.43 10.61 -0.62
C PHE A 67 -0.67 10.39 0.88
N TYR A 68 -0.01 11.18 1.74
CA TYR A 68 -0.21 11.08 3.19
C TYR A 68 -1.63 11.47 3.60
N SER A 69 -2.13 12.60 3.08
CA SER A 69 -3.48 13.08 3.43
C SER A 69 -4.55 12.05 3.10
N ILE A 70 -4.49 11.44 1.91
CA ILE A 70 -5.49 10.50 1.42
C ILE A 70 -5.40 9.16 2.15
N PHE A 71 -4.19 8.64 2.35
CA PHE A 71 -4.02 7.30 2.92
C PHE A 71 -3.85 7.28 4.44
N SER A 72 -3.85 8.42 5.12
CA SER A 72 -3.92 8.45 6.58
C SER A 72 -5.11 7.65 7.09
N THR A 73 -4.92 6.98 8.21
CA THR A 73 -5.94 6.15 8.88
C THR A 73 -7.18 6.99 9.15
N GLU A 74 -7.01 8.21 9.65
CA GLU A 74 -8.09 9.16 9.91
C GLU A 74 -8.93 9.43 8.66
N ASN A 75 -8.30 9.76 7.53
CA ASN A 75 -9.03 10.02 6.30
C ASN A 75 -9.72 8.76 5.77
N ILE A 76 -9.04 7.61 5.76
CA ILE A 76 -9.61 6.34 5.27
C ILE A 76 -10.87 5.98 6.07
N LEU A 77 -10.78 6.02 7.40
CA LEU A 77 -11.90 5.72 8.28
C LEU A 77 -13.05 6.71 8.08
N GLY A 78 -12.74 8.00 8.05
CA GLY A 78 -13.74 9.05 7.84
C GLY A 78 -14.46 8.92 6.50
N GLU A 79 -13.79 8.50 5.43
CA GLU A 79 -14.43 8.27 4.14
C GLU A 79 -15.34 7.03 4.15
N PHE A 80 -14.95 5.96 4.84
CA PHE A 80 -15.78 4.76 4.99
C PHE A 80 -17.01 4.99 5.89
N GLU A 81 -16.86 5.77 6.96
CA GLU A 81 -17.97 6.20 7.82
C GLU A 81 -18.99 7.07 7.06
N LYS A 82 -18.54 7.84 6.07
CA LYS A 82 -19.41 8.58 5.14
C LYS A 82 -20.09 7.69 4.08
N GLY A 83 -19.86 6.38 4.12
CA GLY A 83 -20.46 5.42 3.19
C GLY A 83 -19.71 5.26 1.86
N ARG A 84 -18.47 5.77 1.73
CA ARG A 84 -17.64 5.39 0.57
C ARG A 84 -17.19 3.94 0.71
N TYR A 85 -17.12 3.26 -0.43
CA TYR A 85 -16.69 1.85 -0.50
C TYR A 85 -15.22 1.70 -0.93
N VAL A 86 -14.59 2.78 -1.39
CA VAL A 86 -13.20 2.79 -1.83
C VAL A 86 -12.58 4.16 -1.60
N VAL A 87 -11.33 4.17 -1.15
CA VAL A 87 -10.44 5.35 -1.17
C VAL A 87 -9.33 5.05 -2.15
N GLU A 88 -9.16 5.87 -3.17
CA GLU A 88 -8.13 5.66 -4.19
C GLU A 88 -7.38 6.93 -4.55
N TYR A 89 -6.11 6.75 -4.90
CA TYR A 89 -5.25 7.83 -5.37
C TYR A 89 -4.15 7.26 -6.26
N SER A 90 -3.84 8.01 -7.32
CA SER A 90 -2.78 7.69 -8.27
C SER A 90 -1.60 8.62 -8.07
N TYR A 91 -0.40 8.06 -8.01
CA TYR A 91 0.82 8.80 -7.74
C TYR A 91 2.03 8.13 -8.39
N MET A 92 3.07 8.93 -8.62
CA MET A 92 4.34 8.42 -9.12
C MET A 92 5.18 7.86 -7.97
N ARG A 93 5.69 6.64 -8.12
CA ARG A 93 6.63 6.04 -7.16
C ARG A 93 7.70 5.18 -7.82
N ASN A 94 8.78 4.95 -7.09
CA ASN A 94 9.77 3.95 -7.41
C ASN A 94 9.15 2.55 -7.25
N VAL A 95 9.28 1.75 -8.31
CA VAL A 95 8.96 0.34 -8.39
C VAL A 95 10.20 -0.37 -8.94
N GLY A 96 10.98 -0.99 -8.06
CA GLY A 96 12.36 -1.39 -8.38
C GLY A 96 13.20 -0.15 -8.73
N ARG A 97 13.91 -0.19 -9.87
CA ARG A 97 14.74 0.93 -10.35
C ARG A 97 13.99 1.94 -11.24
N GLN A 98 12.68 1.77 -11.44
CA GLN A 98 11.90 2.58 -12.37
C GLN A 98 10.87 3.44 -11.63
N GLN A 99 10.64 4.65 -12.14
CA GLN A 99 9.53 5.49 -11.71
C GLN A 99 8.27 5.12 -12.50
N LYS A 100 7.21 4.73 -11.79
CA LYS A 100 5.95 4.30 -12.40
C LYS A 100 4.76 4.95 -11.73
N MET A 101 3.76 5.27 -12.54
CA MET A 101 2.45 5.65 -12.04
C MET A 101 1.79 4.41 -11.45
N VAL A 102 1.36 4.51 -10.20
CA VAL A 102 0.58 3.47 -9.53
C VAL A 102 -0.74 4.02 -9.05
N THR A 103 -1.75 3.17 -8.93
CA THR A 103 -2.96 3.49 -8.17
C THR A 103 -3.00 2.61 -6.93
N THR A 104 -3.13 3.25 -5.78
CA THR A 104 -3.46 2.57 -4.54
C THR A 104 -4.95 2.69 -4.30
N ARG A 105 -5.60 1.55 -4.03
CA ARG A 105 -7.02 1.44 -3.67
C ARG A 105 -7.16 0.80 -2.31
N VAL A 106 -7.96 1.41 -1.46
CA VAL A 106 -8.25 0.93 -0.10
C VAL A 106 -9.72 0.58 -0.03
N TYR A 107 -10.01 -0.63 0.44
CA TYR A 107 -11.37 -1.12 0.63
C TYR A 107 -11.59 -1.52 2.09
N PRO A 108 -12.76 -1.23 2.68
CA PRO A 108 -13.11 -1.78 3.98
C PRO A 108 -13.26 -3.30 3.83
N ARG A 109 -12.75 -4.06 4.81
CA ARG A 109 -12.82 -5.53 4.83
C ARG A 109 -13.78 -6.01 5.91
N MET A 110 -13.67 -5.45 7.11
CA MET A 110 -14.50 -5.80 8.25
C MET A 110 -15.01 -4.53 8.92
N MET A 111 -16.32 -4.49 9.16
CA MET A 111 -16.98 -3.45 9.93
C MET A 111 -17.65 -4.08 11.14
N GLN A 112 -17.42 -3.55 12.33
CA GLN A 112 -18.15 -3.91 13.55
C GLN A 112 -18.76 -2.66 14.17
N GLY A 113 -20.05 -2.71 14.50
CA GLY A 113 -20.75 -1.60 15.16
C GLY A 113 -20.77 -0.28 14.35
N GLY A 114 -20.58 -0.33 13.03
CA GLY A 114 -20.50 0.86 12.18
C GLY A 114 -19.08 1.45 12.00
N SER A 115 -18.07 0.86 12.65
CA SER A 115 -16.67 1.26 12.50
C SER A 115 -15.86 0.22 11.73
N VAL A 116 -14.90 0.68 10.92
CA VAL A 116 -14.02 -0.20 10.16
C VAL A 116 -12.90 -0.74 11.06
N GLU A 117 -12.84 -2.05 11.20
CA GLU A 117 -11.79 -2.72 11.97
C GLU A 117 -10.60 -3.15 11.11
N GLU A 118 -10.91 -3.56 9.87
CA GLU A 118 -9.91 -4.00 8.91
C GLU A 118 -10.15 -3.37 7.55
N PHE A 119 -9.07 -3.00 6.87
CA PHE A 119 -9.12 -2.59 5.47
C PHE A 119 -7.98 -3.22 4.68
N MET A 120 -8.22 -3.37 3.37
CA MET A 120 -7.29 -3.94 2.41
C MET A 120 -6.77 -2.85 1.49
N VAL A 121 -5.46 -2.77 1.35
CA VAL A 121 -4.75 -1.85 0.46
C VAL A 121 -4.20 -2.62 -0.72
N TYR A 122 -4.58 -2.22 -1.93
CA TYR A 122 -4.14 -2.80 -3.19
C TYR A 122 -3.39 -1.75 -4.00
N VAL A 123 -2.20 -2.07 -4.47
CA VAL A 123 -1.41 -1.21 -5.34
C VAL A 123 -1.31 -1.86 -6.71
N VAL A 124 -1.69 -1.12 -7.76
CA VAL A 124 -1.66 -1.56 -9.15
C VAL A 124 -0.73 -0.64 -9.94
N CYS A 125 0.17 -1.22 -10.72
CA CYS A 125 0.95 -0.47 -11.72
C CYS A 125 0.16 -0.41 -13.03
N HIS A 126 0.15 0.74 -13.71
CA HIS A 126 -0.65 0.94 -14.93
C HIS A 126 -0.03 0.35 -16.20
N GLU A 127 1.12 -0.30 -16.13
CA GLU A 127 1.75 -0.96 -17.29
C GLU A 127 1.32 -2.43 -17.39
N GLU A 128 0.87 -2.83 -18.57
CA GLU A 128 0.67 -4.24 -18.92
C GLU A 128 1.97 -5.02 -18.73
N GLY A 129 1.92 -6.13 -17.97
CA GLY A 129 3.09 -7.00 -17.77
C GLY A 129 4.06 -6.56 -16.66
N CYS A 130 3.64 -5.74 -15.69
CA CYS A 130 4.49 -5.41 -14.53
C CYS A 130 4.83 -6.66 -13.69
N LYS A 131 5.97 -7.29 -13.99
CA LYS A 131 6.59 -8.37 -13.19
C LYS A 131 7.24 -7.87 -11.88
N CYS A 132 6.80 -6.72 -11.42
CA CYS A 132 7.34 -6.03 -10.26
C CYS A 132 7.05 -6.85 -9.00
N GLY A 133 8.10 -7.50 -8.47
CA GLY A 133 8.01 -8.52 -7.42
C GLY A 133 8.70 -9.85 -7.74
N ILE A 134 9.22 -10.04 -8.96
CA ILE A 134 9.97 -11.25 -9.40
C ILE A 134 11.49 -11.01 -9.47
N GLU A 135 11.97 -9.77 -9.38
CA GLU A 135 13.41 -9.46 -9.48
C GLU A 135 14.12 -9.72 -8.14
N ASN A 136 14.56 -10.96 -7.95
CA ASN A 136 15.77 -11.39 -7.22
C ASN A 136 15.99 -12.91 -7.40
N ALA A 137 15.85 -13.44 -8.62
CA ALA A 137 16.15 -14.85 -8.89
C ALA A 137 17.39 -15.06 -9.80
N GLU A 138 17.87 -14.07 -10.55
CA GLU A 138 18.99 -14.27 -11.48
C GLU A 138 19.88 -13.02 -11.60
N GLU A 139 20.57 -12.66 -10.52
CA GLU A 139 21.87 -11.96 -10.58
C GLU A 139 22.84 -12.71 -9.65
N ASP A 140 23.12 -13.98 -9.98
CA ASP A 140 24.33 -14.69 -9.53
C ASP A 140 24.68 -15.73 -10.60
N GLY A 141 25.25 -15.22 -11.69
CA GLY A 141 25.83 -15.99 -12.78
C GLY A 141 26.99 -15.20 -13.36
N GLY A 142 27.89 -14.75 -12.50
CA GLY A 142 29.15 -14.14 -12.89
C GLY A 142 30.06 -15.15 -13.59
N LEU A 143 30.66 -14.68 -14.69
CA LEU A 143 31.95 -15.04 -15.31
C LEU A 143 32.39 -16.51 -15.29
#